data_AF-A0A8J7INR9-F1
#
_entry.id   AF-A0A8J7INR9-F1
#
_cell.length_a   1.000
_cell.length_b   1.000
_cell.length_c   1.000
_cell.angle_alpha   90.00
_cell.angle_beta   90.00
_cell.angle_gamma   90.00
#
_symmetry.space_group_name_H-M   'P 1'
#
loop_
_entity.id
_entity.type
_entity.pdbx_description
1 polymer ?
#
loop_
_entity_poly.entity_id
_entity_poly.type
_entity_poly.pdbx_seq_one_letter_code
_entity_poly.pdbx_strand_id
1 'polypeptide(L)' 'MPEFNQQLYKTSLDVLLSANVPKDVAEVASRVVASDDAKLPNLGRTPVDQEFIDKAIQHYWAGQGDANS' A
#
# COMPACT_ATOMS: atom_id res chain seq x y z
N MET A 1 -9.61 -17.98 -0.63
CA MET A 1 -9.42 -16.53 -0.49
C MET A 1 -8.44 -16.35 0.64
N PRO A 2 -7.29 -15.67 0.42
CA PRO A 2 -6.44 -15.29 1.55
C PRO A 2 -7.27 -14.53 2.57
N GLU A 3 -7.00 -14.76 3.85
CA GLU A 3 -7.69 -14.08 4.93
C GLU A 3 -7.28 -12.61 4.93
N PHE A 4 -8.26 -11.72 4.86
CA PHE A 4 -8.00 -10.29 4.90
C PHE A 4 -7.40 -9.90 6.27
N ASN A 5 -6.15 -9.47 6.28
CA ASN A 5 -5.46 -9.09 7.51
C ASN A 5 -5.83 -7.66 7.92
N GLN A 6 -6.85 -7.54 8.77
CA GLN A 6 -7.36 -6.24 9.22
C GLN A 6 -6.31 -5.41 9.99
N GLN A 7 -5.39 -6.04 10.71
CA GLN A 7 -4.32 -5.33 11.40
C GLN A 7 -3.34 -4.72 10.40
N LEU A 8 -2.95 -5.49 9.38
CA LEU A 8 -2.05 -5.03 8.33
C LEU A 8 -2.67 -3.90 7.50
N TYR A 9 -3.97 -3.98 7.21
CA TYR A 9 -4.71 -2.88 6.58
C TYR A 9 -4.58 -1.58 7.38
N LYS A 10 -4.91 -1.63 8.68
CA LYS A 10 -4.88 -0.44 9.56
C LYS A 10 -3.47 0.16 9.65
N THR A 11 -2.47 -0.68 9.90
CA THR A 11 -1.08 -0.25 10.02
C THR A 11 -0.56 0.34 8.70
N SER A 12 -0.83 -0.31 7.57
CA SER A 12 -0.41 0.20 6.26
C SER A 12 -1.08 1.53 5.95
N LEU A 13 -2.38 1.67 6.22
CA LEU A 13 -3.12 2.89 5.93
C LEU A 13 -2.60 4.06 6.76
N ASP A 14 -2.38 3.86 8.06
CA ASP A 14 -1.86 4.87 8.97
C ASP A 14 -0.48 5.40 8.53
N VAL A 15 0.42 4.49 8.13
CA VAL A 15 1.76 4.86 7.63
C VAL A 15 1.67 5.66 6.33
N LEU A 16 0.87 5.21 5.36
CA LEU A 16 0.74 5.89 4.06
C LEU A 16 0.12 7.29 4.23
N LEU A 17 -0.91 7.43 5.06
CA LEU A 17 -1.52 8.73 5.35
C LEU A 17 -0.57 9.67 6.09
N SER A 18 0.21 9.14 7.05
CA SER A 18 1.23 9.93 7.77
C SER A 18 2.34 10.43 6.85
N ALA A 19 2.59 9.73 5.74
CA ALA A 19 3.53 10.13 4.70
C ALA A 19 2.91 11.01 3.59
N ASN A 20 1.71 11.56 3.81
CA ASN A 20 0.97 12.39 2.85
C ASN A 20 0.65 11.70 1.51
N VAL A 21 0.54 10.36 1.50
CA VAL A 21 0.00 9.65 0.33
C VAL A 21 -1.49 9.98 0.18
N PRO A 22 -1.99 10.28 -1.04
CA PRO A 22 -3.42 10.52 -1.27
C PRO A 22 -4.28 9.40 -0.70
N LYS A 23 -5.36 9.78 0.00
CA LYS A 23 -6.18 8.83 0.78
C LYS A 23 -6.76 7.70 -0.06
N ASP A 24 -7.21 8.00 -1.26
CA ASP A 24 -7.74 7.01 -2.21
C ASP A 24 -6.68 5.99 -2.64
N VAL A 25 -5.46 6.45 -2.93
CA VAL A 25 -4.31 5.59 -3.24
C VAL A 25 -3.92 4.75 -2.03
N ALA A 26 -3.86 5.37 -0.84
CA ALA A 26 -3.51 4.69 0.41
C ALA A 26 -4.52 3.58 0.77
N GLU A 27 -5.83 3.85 0.68
CA GLU A 27 -6.87 2.87 0.99
C GLU A 27 -6.83 1.65 0.06
N VAL A 28 -6.60 1.86 -1.24
CA VAL A 28 -6.48 0.77 -2.22
C VAL A 28 -5.20 -0.03 -1.98
N ALA A 29 -4.05 0.64 -1.85
CA ALA A 29 -2.78 -0.02 -1.59
C ALA A 29 -2.81 -0.85 -0.29
N SER A 30 -3.35 -0.31 0.80
CA SER A 30 -3.49 -1.03 2.06
C SER A 30 -4.43 -2.22 1.97
N ARG A 31 -5.49 -2.15 1.15
CA ARG A 31 -6.39 -3.29 0.91
C ARG A 31 -5.69 -4.41 0.15
N VAL A 32 -4.89 -4.06 -0.86
CA VAL A 32 -4.05 -5.02 -1.61
C VAL A 32 -3.09 -5.72 -0.65
N VAL A 33 -2.29 -4.96 0.11
CA VAL A 33 -1.32 -5.51 1.07
C VAL A 33 -1.99 -6.40 2.12
N ALA A 34 -3.15 -5.98 2.63
CA ALA A 34 -3.91 -6.78 3.59
C ALA A 34 -4.50 -8.07 3.02
N SER A 35 -4.53 -8.21 1.69
CA SER A 35 -5.03 -9.39 0.98
C SER A 35 -3.90 -10.23 0.35
N ASP A 36 -2.64 -9.84 0.55
CA ASP A 36 -1.48 -10.54 0.00
C ASP A 36 -1.43 -12.00 0.47
N ASP A 37 -1.15 -12.91 -0.46
CA ASP A 37 -0.90 -14.32 -0.17
C ASP A 37 0.53 -14.69 -0.58
N ALA A 38 1.40 -14.88 0.42
CA ALA A 38 2.79 -15.26 0.20
C ALA A 38 2.98 -16.62 -0.51
N LYS A 39 1.93 -17.44 -0.63
CA LYS A 39 1.96 -18.71 -1.36
C LYS A 39 1.68 -18.55 -2.85
N LEU A 40 1.19 -17.38 -3.28
CA LEU A 40 0.88 -17.09 -4.67
C LEU A 40 2.01 -16.29 -5.34
N PRO A 41 2.21 -16.48 -6.65
CA PRO A 41 3.08 -15.60 -7.42
C PRO A 41 2.67 -14.14 -7.23
N ASN A 42 3.66 -13.27 -7.06
CA ASN A 42 3.45 -11.84 -6.87
C ASN A 42 2.47 -11.50 -5.73
N LEU A 43 2.44 -12.33 -4.68
CA LEU A 43 1.56 -12.18 -3.52
C LEU A 43 0.06 -12.31 -3.86
N GLY A 44 -0.28 -12.85 -5.03
CA GLY A 44 -1.66 -12.90 -5.52
C GLY A 44 -2.17 -11.58 -6.12
N ARG A 45 -1.30 -10.59 -6.29
CA ARG A 45 -1.64 -9.27 -6.85
C ARG A 45 -1.88 -9.34 -8.36
N THR A 46 -2.90 -8.64 -8.81
CA THR A 46 -3.14 -8.39 -10.24
C THR A 46 -2.21 -7.28 -10.78
N PRO A 47 -2.16 -7.05 -12.10
CA PRO A 47 -1.47 -5.88 -12.66
C PRO A 47 -2.03 -4.55 -12.12
N VAL A 48 -3.35 -4.45 -11.95
CA VAL A 48 -4.00 -3.25 -11.41
C VAL A 48 -3.58 -3.01 -9.95
N ASP A 49 -3.50 -4.07 -9.14
CA ASP A 49 -3.03 -3.95 -7.76
C ASP A 49 -1.59 -3.41 -7.70
N GLN A 50 -0.72 -3.89 -8.60
CA GLN A 50 0.66 -3.40 -8.69
C GLN A 50 0.72 -1.91 -9.05
N GLU A 51 -0.13 -1.42 -9.97
CA GLU A 51 -0.19 0.00 -10.30
C GLU A 51 -0.52 0.88 -9.08
N PHE A 52 -1.41 0.44 -8.20
CA PHE A 52 -1.75 1.18 -6.97
C PHE A 52 -0.64 1.13 -5.94
N ILE A 53 0.06 -0.01 -5.81
CA ILE A 53 1.24 -0.13 -4.94
C ILE A 53 2.34 0.80 -5.44
N ASP A 54 2.62 0.82 -6.74
CA ASP A 54 3.66 1.66 -7.32
C ASP A 54 3.34 3.16 -7.13
N LYS A 55 2.08 3.55 -7.34
CA LYS A 55 1.62 4.92 -7.04
C LYS A 55 1.80 5.28 -5.57
N ALA A 56 1.41 4.39 -4.65
CA ALA A 56 1.58 4.62 -3.21
C ALA A 56 3.05 4.81 -2.84
N ILE A 57 3.94 3.98 -3.40
CA ILE A 57 5.39 4.07 -3.23
C ILE A 57 5.93 5.41 -3.74
N GLN A 58 5.54 5.84 -4.95
CA GLN A 58 5.96 7.13 -5.51
C GLN A 58 5.58 8.30 -4.60
N HIS A 59 4.34 8.34 -4.12
CA HIS A 59 3.90 9.37 -3.18
C HIS A 59 4.64 9.30 -1.84
N TYR A 60 4.85 8.10 -1.30
CA TYR A 60 5.54 7.87 -0.03
C TYR A 60 6.99 8.38 -0.05
N TRP A 61 7.70 8.20 -1.17
CA TRP A 61 9.06 8.73 -1.33
C TRP A 61 9.08 10.22 -1.62
N ALA A 62 8.14 10.74 -2.42
CA ALA A 62 8.02 12.17 -2.67
C ALA A 62 7.79 12.95 -1.37
N GLY A 63 6.91 12.45 -0.49
CA GLY A 63 6.65 13.06 0.82
C GLY A 63 7.81 12.96 1.82
N GLN A 64 8.78 12.07 1.58
CA GLN A 64 9.98 11.93 2.43
C GLN A 64 11.20 12.72 1.91
N GLY A 65 11.25 13.05 0.61
CA GLY A 65 12.30 13.87 0.02
C GLY A 65 12.36 15.30 0.58
N ASP A 66 11.21 15.81 1.03
CA ASP A 66 11.07 17.14 1.64
C ASP A 66 11.48 17.17 3.13
N ALA A 67 11.72 16.02 3.77
CA ALA A 67 12.13 15.95 5.17
C ALA A 67 13.66 16.08 5.38
N ASN A 68 14.45 16.23 4.30
CA ASN A 68 15.92 16.26 4.34
C ASN A 68 16.57 17.29 3.40
N SER A 69 15.86 18.34 2.99
CA SER A 69 16.43 19.48 2.21
C SER A 69 16.53 20.76 3.04
#